data_AF-Q9M2K3-F1
#
_entry.id   AF-Q9M2K3-F1
#
_cell.length_a   1.000
_cell.length_b   1.000
_cell.length_c   1.000
_cell.angle_alpha   90.00
_cell.angle_beta   90.00
_cell.angle_gamma   90.00
#
_symmetry.space_group_name_H-M   'P 1'
#
loop_
_entity.id
_entity.type
_entity.pdbx_description
1 polymer ?
#
loop_
_entity_poly.entity_id
_entity_poly.type
_entity_poly.pdbx_seq_one_letter_code
_entity_poly.pdbx_strand_id
1 'polypeptide(L)'
;MDILDRFFSPTINYLASNACNLHMLCLSTGNADGMGSIRNNELHRACAVLKVPLQQLKILNHPNLQDGFGQLWSHDLLTEIIEEEVTKHDIHTIITFDNYGVSGHCNHRDVHRGVLYVRLLLIP
;
A
#
# COMPACT_ATOMS: atom_id res chain seq x y z
N MET A 1 -14.49 1.24 -1.64
CA MET A 1 -13.97 0.01 -2.26
C MET A 1 -12.99 0.37 -3.39
N ASP A 2 -11.87 1.05 -3.10
CA ASP A 2 -11.36 2.02 -4.10
C ASP A 2 -9.92 1.88 -4.63
N ILE A 3 -9.06 0.99 -4.11
CA ILE A 3 -7.67 0.88 -4.61
C ILE A 3 -7.27 -0.54 -5.00
N LEU A 4 -7.39 -1.54 -4.12
CA LEU A 4 -6.98 -2.90 -4.45
C LEU A 4 -7.73 -3.46 -5.65
N ASP A 5 -9.06 -3.36 -5.64
CA ASP A 5 -9.91 -3.94 -6.68
C ASP A 5 -9.76 -3.20 -8.02
N ARG A 6 -9.53 -1.88 -7.97
CA ARG A 6 -9.46 -1.02 -9.15
C ARG A 6 -8.11 -1.06 -9.87
N PHE A 7 -7.01 -1.33 -9.17
CA PHE A 7 -5.67 -1.19 -9.76
C PHE A 7 -4.84 -2.48 -9.73
N PHE A 8 -4.90 -3.27 -8.65
CA PHE A 8 -3.94 -4.35 -8.42
C PHE A 8 -4.55 -5.75 -8.33
N SER A 9 -5.88 -5.89 -8.35
CA SER A 9 -6.58 -7.17 -8.21
C SER A 9 -6.10 -8.26 -9.18
N PRO A 10 -5.93 -8.01 -10.50
CA PRO A 10 -5.37 -9.02 -11.41
C PRO A 10 -3.94 -9.45 -11.03
N THR A 11 -3.08 -8.50 -10.67
CA THR A 11 -1.69 -8.75 -10.27
C THR A 11 -1.61 -9.53 -8.97
N ILE A 12 -2.39 -9.14 -7.95
CA ILE A 12 -2.44 -9.83 -6.65
C ILE A 12 -2.94 -11.25 -6.86
N ASN A 13 -4.02 -11.44 -7.61
CA ASN A 13 -4.59 -12.76 -7.85
C ASN A 13 -3.60 -13.67 -8.59
N TYR A 14 -2.88 -13.15 -9.59
CA TYR A 14 -1.82 -13.89 -10.27
C TYR A 14 -0.70 -14.30 -9.31
N LEU A 15 -0.15 -13.36 -8.53
CA LEU A 15 0.95 -13.64 -7.61
C LEU A 15 0.53 -14.60 -6.49
N ALA A 16 -0.68 -14.43 -5.94
CA ALA A 16 -1.23 -15.31 -4.91
C ALA A 16 -1.44 -16.73 -5.45
N SER A 17 -1.91 -16.86 -6.69
CA SER A 17 -2.10 -18.17 -7.35
C SER A 17 -0.78 -18.88 -7.66
N ASN A 18 0.32 -18.13 -7.80
CA ASN A 18 1.67 -18.66 -7.98
C ASN A 18 2.41 -18.87 -6.63
N ALA A 19 1.70 -18.85 -5.50
CA ALA A 19 2.24 -19.03 -4.17
C ALA A 19 3.39 -18.05 -3.81
N CYS A 20 3.37 -16.84 -4.39
CA CYS A 20 4.28 -15.78 -3.96
C CYS A 20 3.94 -15.34 -2.53
N ASN A 21 4.97 -15.07 -1.73
CA ASN A 21 4.79 -14.51 -0.39
C ASN A 21 4.41 -13.01 -0.51
N LEU A 22 3.13 -12.69 -0.31
CA LEU A 22 2.58 -11.36 -0.58
C LEU A 22 2.24 -10.59 0.69
N HIS A 23 2.87 -9.43 0.86
CA HIS A 23 2.52 -8.47 1.91
C HIS A 23 1.84 -7.25 1.29
N MET A 24 0.81 -6.73 1.96
CA MET A 24 0.09 -5.53 1.56
C MET A 24 0.15 -4.47 2.65
N LEU A 25 0.69 -3.31 2.28
CA LEU A 25 0.76 -2.13 3.12
C LEU A 25 -0.19 -1.05 2.59
N CYS A 26 -1.23 -0.74 3.36
CA CYS A 26 -2.12 0.38 3.11
C CYS A 26 -1.74 1.55 4.02
N LEU A 27 -1.27 2.65 3.45
CA LEU A 27 -0.66 3.76 4.20
C LEU A 27 -1.67 4.71 4.85
N SER A 28 -2.97 4.52 4.57
CA SER A 28 -4.06 5.28 5.18
C SER A 28 -5.32 4.42 5.31
N THR A 29 -6.23 4.83 6.18
CA THR A 29 -7.56 4.21 6.28
C THR A 29 -8.53 4.69 5.19
N GLY A 30 -8.11 5.66 4.36
CA GLY A 30 -8.98 6.25 3.33
C GLY A 30 -10.14 7.03 3.96
N ASN A 31 -9.90 7.76 5.05
CA ASN A 31 -10.96 8.38 5.85
C ASN A 31 -11.32 9.82 5.42
N ALA A 32 -10.95 10.25 4.20
CA ALA A 32 -11.25 11.60 3.71
C ALA A 32 -12.74 11.98 3.82
N ASP A 33 -13.62 11.01 3.57
CA ASP A 33 -15.09 11.16 3.60
C ASP A 33 -15.72 10.70 4.94
N GLY A 34 -14.92 10.42 5.98
CA GLY A 34 -15.39 9.85 7.24
C GLY A 34 -15.73 8.34 7.17
N MET A 35 -15.39 7.68 6.06
CA MET A 35 -15.75 6.29 5.76
C MET A 35 -14.64 5.26 6.06
N GLY A 36 -13.59 5.65 6.78
CA GLY A 36 -12.38 4.84 6.97
C GLY A 36 -12.63 3.49 7.64
N SER A 37 -13.56 3.43 8.61
CA SER A 37 -13.94 2.16 9.27
C SER A 37 -14.60 1.19 8.28
N ILE A 38 -15.47 1.70 7.40
CA ILE A 38 -16.14 0.89 6.38
C ILE A 38 -15.12 0.43 5.33
N ARG A 39 -14.29 1.33 4.81
CA ARG A 39 -13.23 1.03 3.83
C ARG A 39 -12.19 0.04 4.38
N ASN A 40 -11.86 0.12 5.66
CA ASN A 40 -10.99 -0.85 6.32
C ASN A 40 -11.62 -2.26 6.33
N ASN A 41 -12.90 -2.38 6.67
CA ASN A 41 -13.63 -3.66 6.61
C ASN A 41 -13.73 -4.21 5.18
N GLU A 42 -14.01 -3.33 4.20
CA GLU A 42 -13.99 -3.69 2.78
C GLU A 42 -12.63 -4.24 2.36
N LEU A 43 -11.54 -3.60 2.79
CA LEU A 43 -10.19 -4.00 2.45
C LEU A 43 -9.85 -5.40 2.99
N HIS A 44 -10.22 -5.69 4.25
CA HIS A 44 -10.07 -7.03 4.83
C HIS A 44 -10.84 -8.10 4.03
N ARG A 45 -12.08 -7.80 3.63
CA ARG A 45 -12.88 -8.73 2.81
C ARG A 45 -12.25 -8.95 1.43
N ALA A 46 -11.75 -7.89 0.79
CA ALA A 46 -11.06 -8.00 -0.49
C ALA A 46 -9.81 -8.90 -0.39
N CYS A 47 -9.02 -8.76 0.68
CA CYS A 47 -7.86 -9.62 0.92
C CYS A 47 -8.25 -11.10 1.03
N ALA A 48 -9.33 -11.39 1.76
CA ALA A 48 -9.85 -12.76 1.89
C ALA A 48 -10.28 -13.35 0.54
N VAL A 49 -10.94 -12.56 -0.32
CA VAL A 49 -11.32 -12.98 -1.68
C VAL A 49 -10.08 -13.23 -2.55
N LEU A 50 -9.08 -12.37 -2.44
CA LEU A 50 -7.81 -12.45 -3.19
C LEU A 50 -6.82 -13.47 -2.60
N LYS A 51 -7.23 -14.22 -1.56
CA LYS A 51 -6.41 -15.23 -0.87
C LYS A 51 -5.11 -14.68 -0.28
N VAL A 52 -5.10 -13.40 0.08
CA VAL A 52 -4.00 -12.79 0.83
C VAL A 52 -4.26 -13.01 2.33
N PRO A 53 -3.36 -13.68 3.08
CA PRO A 53 -3.53 -13.86 4.51
C PRO A 53 -3.63 -12.52 5.24
N LEU A 54 -4.60 -12.37 6.13
CA LEU A 54 -4.84 -11.09 6.83
C LEU A 54 -3.67 -10.67 7.72
N GLN A 55 -2.84 -11.62 8.15
CA GLN A 55 -1.60 -11.34 8.89
C GLN A 55 -0.56 -10.61 8.03
N GLN A 56 -0.69 -10.66 6.71
CA GLN A 56 0.18 -9.99 5.75
C GLN A 56 -0.40 -8.66 5.26
N LEU A 57 -1.57 -8.26 5.78
CA LEU A 57 -2.16 -6.95 5.55
C LEU A 57 -1.85 -6.02 6.74
N LYS A 58 -1.21 -4.88 6.47
CA LYS A 58 -1.06 -3.79 7.43
C LYS A 58 -1.79 -2.56 6.91
N ILE A 59 -2.67 -1.98 7.72
CA ILE A 59 -3.37 -0.73 7.42
C ILE A 59 -2.95 0.30 8.46
N LEU A 60 -2.41 1.43 8.01
CA LEU A 60 -1.98 2.50 8.87
C LEU A 60 -3.11 3.51 9.10
N ASN A 61 -3.14 4.03 10.33
CA ASN A 61 -3.89 5.23 10.66
C ASN A 61 -2.92 6.25 11.28
N HIS A 62 -2.00 6.74 10.45
CA HIS A 62 -0.95 7.67 10.89
C HIS A 62 -1.45 9.12 10.76
N PRO A 63 -1.31 9.98 11.78
CA PRO A 63 -1.84 11.36 11.75
C PRO A 63 -1.28 12.20 10.60
N ASN A 64 -0.07 11.91 10.15
CA ASN A 64 0.57 12.62 9.02
C ASN A 64 0.33 11.97 7.64
N LEU A 65 -0.40 10.85 7.57
CA LEU A 65 -0.73 10.14 6.31
C LEU A 65 -2.26 10.02 6.12
N GLN A 66 -2.97 11.11 6.40
CA GLN A 66 -4.41 11.16 6.17
C GLN A 66 -4.69 11.31 4.67
N ASP A 67 -5.65 10.53 4.17
CA ASP A 67 -6.08 10.53 2.77
C ASP A 67 -6.87 11.80 2.44
N GLY A 68 -6.75 12.27 1.20
CA GLY A 68 -7.58 13.36 0.67
C GLY A 68 -6.78 14.38 -0.16
N PHE A 69 -7.51 15.11 -1.01
CA PHE A 69 -6.91 16.16 -1.84
C PHE A 69 -6.31 17.28 -0.98
N GLY A 70 -5.06 17.63 -1.26
CA GLY A 70 -4.33 18.67 -0.53
C GLY A 70 -3.59 18.18 0.71
N GLN A 71 -3.71 16.90 1.07
CA GLN A 71 -2.87 16.28 2.10
C GLN A 71 -1.51 15.95 1.49
N LEU A 72 -0.46 16.63 1.94
CA LEU A 72 0.93 16.37 1.54
C LEU A 72 1.53 15.31 2.44
N TRP A 73 1.92 14.18 1.87
CA TRP A 73 2.61 13.14 2.63
C TRP A 73 4.12 13.35 2.54
N SER A 74 4.80 13.34 3.70
CA SER A 74 6.25 13.45 3.74
C SER A 74 6.89 12.23 3.09
N HIS A 75 7.76 12.45 2.10
CA HIS A 75 8.48 11.37 1.41
C HIS A 75 9.48 10.68 2.35
N ASP A 76 10.07 11.41 3.30
CA ASP A 76 10.97 10.84 4.31
C ASP A 76 10.21 9.88 5.23
N LEU A 77 9.03 10.30 5.72
CA LEU A 77 8.18 9.46 6.57
C LEU A 77 7.69 8.21 5.82
N LEU A 78 7.31 8.38 4.54
CA LEU A 78 6.91 7.25 3.70
C LEU A 78 8.08 6.28 3.51
N THR A 79 9.28 6.80 3.22
CA THR A 79 10.48 5.99 3.05
C THR A 79 10.79 5.20 4.31
N GLU A 80 10.80 5.87 5.48
CA GLU A 80 11.04 5.24 6.78
C GLU A 80 10.06 4.09 7.05
N ILE A 81 8.75 4.34 6.91
CA ILE A 81 7.71 3.33 7.13
C ILE A 81 7.85 2.16 6.15
N ILE A 82 8.12 2.42 4.87
CA ILE A 82 8.23 1.38 3.87
C ILE A 82 9.52 0.57 4.08
N GLU A 83 10.64 1.21 4.42
CA GLU A 83 11.90 0.52 4.74
C GLU A 83 11.78 -0.37 5.98
N GLU A 84 11.04 0.06 7.00
CA GLU A 84 10.73 -0.76 8.17
C GLU A 84 10.01 -2.05 7.76
N GLU A 85 8.95 -1.94 6.95
CA GLU A 85 8.17 -3.09 6.48
C GLU A 85 8.98 -3.99 5.54
N VAL A 86 9.79 -3.40 4.65
CA VAL A 86 10.69 -4.14 3.76
C VAL A 86 11.68 -4.97 4.55
N THR A 87 12.34 -4.36 5.54
CA THR A 87 13.35 -5.04 6.37
C THR A 87 12.71 -6.12 7.24
N LYS A 88 11.57 -5.81 7.87
CA LYS A 88 10.86 -6.70 8.77
C LYS A 88 10.32 -7.96 8.08
N HIS A 89 9.91 -7.84 6.82
CA HIS A 89 9.28 -8.91 6.05
C HIS A 89 10.14 -9.49 4.94
N ASP A 90 11.41 -9.08 4.85
CA ASP A 90 12.36 -9.53 3.83
C ASP A 90 11.79 -9.35 2.40
N ILE A 91 11.30 -8.14 2.12
CA ILE A 91 10.63 -7.82 0.86
C ILE A 91 11.67 -7.55 -0.24
N HIS A 92 11.60 -8.33 -1.32
CA HIS A 92 12.52 -8.26 -2.44
C HIS A 92 12.00 -7.43 -3.62
N THR A 93 10.69 -7.18 -3.67
CA THR A 93 10.03 -6.51 -4.79
C THR A 93 8.86 -5.70 -4.27
N ILE A 94 8.80 -4.43 -4.66
CA ILE A 94 7.70 -3.52 -4.35
C ILE A 94 6.92 -3.24 -5.63
N ILE A 95 5.60 -3.37 -5.56
CA ILE A 95 4.67 -2.95 -6.61
C ILE A 95 3.87 -1.77 -6.05
N THR A 96 3.89 -0.64 -6.75
CA THR A 96 3.22 0.59 -6.34
C THR A 96 2.73 1.38 -7.56
N PHE A 97 2.15 2.56 -7.33
CA PHE A 97 1.71 3.47 -8.38
C PHE A 97 2.89 4.04 -9.20
N ASP A 98 2.58 4.45 -10.43
CA ASP A 98 3.52 5.21 -11.26
C ASP A 98 3.72 6.65 -10.74
N ASN A 99 4.60 7.39 -11.42
CA ASN A 99 4.92 8.78 -11.06
C ASN A 99 3.75 9.76 -11.21
N TYR A 100 2.71 9.38 -11.95
CA TYR A 100 1.48 10.15 -12.13
C TYR A 100 0.43 9.82 -11.06
N GLY A 101 0.61 8.73 -10.32
CA GLY A 101 -0.34 8.27 -9.32
C GLY A 101 -1.60 7.64 -9.94
N VAL A 102 -1.47 7.11 -11.17
CA VAL A 102 -2.53 6.53 -12.02
C VAL A 102 -3.63 7.52 -12.41
N SER A 103 -4.35 8.09 -11.44
CA SER A 103 -5.43 9.06 -11.63
C SER A 103 -5.03 10.50 -11.34
N GLY A 104 -3.75 10.77 -11.06
CA GLY A 104 -3.29 12.10 -10.64
C GLY A 104 -3.43 12.38 -9.13
N HIS A 105 -3.89 11.40 -8.33
CA HIS A 105 -4.12 11.59 -6.90
C HIS A 105 -2.80 11.89 -6.16
N CYS A 106 -2.78 12.93 -5.32
CA CYS A 106 -1.55 13.41 -4.68
C CYS A 106 -0.92 12.34 -3.78
N ASN A 107 -1.71 11.64 -2.98
CA ASN A 107 -1.17 10.61 -2.09
C ASN A 107 -0.54 9.45 -2.88
N HIS A 108 -1.09 9.06 -4.04
CA HIS A 108 -0.46 8.02 -4.88
C HIS A 108 0.91 8.46 -5.43
N ARG A 109 1.02 9.73 -5.83
CA ARG A 109 2.28 10.32 -6.29
C ARG A 109 3.31 10.39 -5.16
N ASP A 110 2.87 10.74 -3.95
CA ASP A 110 3.76 10.76 -2.79
C ASP A 110 4.25 9.35 -2.42
N VAL A 111 3.39 8.32 -2.50
CA VAL A 111 3.81 6.92 -2.32
C VAL A 111 4.86 6.53 -3.36
N HIS A 112 4.64 6.85 -4.64
CA HIS A 112 5.63 6.59 -5.67
C HIS A 112 6.99 7.22 -5.31
N ARG A 113 6.99 8.48 -4.86
CA ARG A 113 8.21 9.19 -4.48
C ARG A 113 8.89 8.60 -3.26
N GLY A 114 8.14 8.21 -2.22
CA GLY A 114 8.69 7.53 -1.05
C GLY A 114 9.38 6.22 -1.43
N VAL A 115 8.77 5.43 -2.31
CA VAL A 115 9.36 4.15 -2.76
C VAL A 115 10.68 4.34 -3.52
N LEU A 116 10.88 5.44 -4.26
CA LEU A 116 12.14 5.69 -4.99
C LEU A 116 13.38 5.78 -4.09
N TYR A 117 13.21 6.10 -2.81
CA TYR A 117 14.30 6.24 -1.86
C TYR A 117 14.49 5.00 -0.97
N VAL A 118 13.60 4.00 -1.08
CA VAL A 118 13.68 2.75 -0.32
C VAL A 118 14.84 1.91 -0.81
N ARG A 119 15.70 1.48 0.11
CA ARG A 119 16.80 0.56 -0.19
C ARG A 119 16.33 -0.89 -0.12
N LEU A 120 16.22 -1.54 -1.27
CA LEU A 120 16.10 -3.00 -1.32
C LEU A 120 17.50 -3.60 -1.10
N LEU A 121 17.67 -4.34 -0.01
CA LEU A 121 18.88 -5.11 0.24
C LEU A 121 18.88 -6.33 -0.69
N LEU A 122 19.57 -6.22 -1.83
CA LEU A 122 19.88 -7.38 -2.66
C LEU A 122 21.05 -8.11 -2.00
N ILE A 123 20.76 -9.19 -1.26
CA ILE A 123 21.80 -10.12 -0.82
C ILE A 123 22.17 -11.00 -2.03
N PRO A 124 23.44 -11.01 -2.48
CA PRO A 124 23.89 -11.77 -3.65
C PRO A 124 23.85 -13.29 -3.45
#